data_AF-A0A1W9T507-F1
#
_entry.id   AF-A0A1W9T507-F1
#
_cell.length_a   1.000
_cell.length_b   1.000
_cell.length_c   1.000
_cell.angle_alpha   90.00
_cell.angle_beta   90.00
_cell.angle_gamma   90.00
#
_symmetry.space_group_name_H-M   'P 1'
#
loop_
_entity.id
_entity.type
_entity.pdbx_description
1 polymer ?
#
loop_
_entity_poly.entity_id
_entity_poly.type
_entity_poly.pdbx_seq_one_letter_code
_entity_poly.pdbx_strand_id
1 'polypeptide(L)' 'MGWIWANLDKKGMNAVQKLEKKLDKRILAMYPDFVPAEISNDELQEIQKLEQELNVDLVAVVSH' A
#
# COMPACT_ATOMS: atom_id res chain seq x y z
N MET A 1 13.05 0.53 7.45
CA MET A 1 12.76 -0.22 6.21
C MET A 1 12.18 0.77 5.22
N GLY A 2 12.83 0.97 4.07
CA GLY A 2 12.28 1.79 2.99
C GLY A 2 11.29 0.96 2.17
N TRP A 3 10.21 1.58 1.71
CA TRP A 3 9.25 0.96 0.80
C TRP A 3 9.97 0.43 -0.45
N ILE A 4 9.91 -0.89 -0.69
CA ILE A 4 10.37 -1.47 -1.95
C ILE A 4 9.15 -1.54 -2.87
N TRP A 5 9.03 -0.54 -3.74
CA TRP A 5 8.03 -0.52 -4.80
C TRP A 5 8.14 -1.79 -5.65
N ALA A 6 7.01 -2.35 -6.09
CA ALA A 6 7.04 -3.49 -6.98
C ALA A 6 7.70 -3.09 -8.32
N ASN A 7 8.91 -3.59 -8.58
CA ASN A 7 9.59 -3.42 -9.87
C ASN A 7 8.97 -4.34 -10.91
N LEU A 8 7.78 -3.95 -11.39
CA LEU A 8 7.04 -4.70 -12.39
C LEU A 8 7.78 -4.68 -13.73
N ASP A 9 7.85 -5.83 -14.39
CA ASP A 9 8.27 -5.89 -15.78
C ASP A 9 7.24 -5.21 -16.70
N LYS A 10 7.60 -5.01 -17.98
CA LYS A 10 6.72 -4.36 -18.95
C LYS A 10 5.36 -5.06 -19.10
N LYS A 11 5.30 -6.38 -18.89
CA LYS A 11 4.07 -7.16 -18.94
C LYS A 11 3.19 -6.88 -17.72
N GLY A 12 3.76 -6.86 -16.52
CA GLY A 12 3.10 -6.52 -15.27
C GLY A 12 2.56 -5.09 -15.27
N MET A 13 3.37 -4.11 -15.70
CA MET A 13 2.93 -2.72 -15.85
C MET A 13 1.70 -2.59 -16.76
N ASN A 14 1.72 -3.26 -17.93
CA ASN A 14 0.60 -3.24 -18.86
C ASN A 14 -0.67 -3.88 -18.29
N ALA A 15 -0.53 -4.91 -17.46
CA ALA A 15 -1.66 -5.55 -16.80
C ALA A 15 -2.30 -4.62 -15.76
N VAL A 16 -1.47 -3.97 -14.92
CA VAL A 16 -1.94 -2.99 -13.93
C VAL A 16 -2.62 -1.81 -14.62
N GLN A 17 -2.02 -1.22 -15.65
CA GLN A 17 -2.63 -0.11 -16.39
C GLN A 17 -3.96 -0.47 -17.07
N LYS A 18 -4.09 -1.68 -17.60
CA LYS A 18 -5.38 -2.17 -18.14
C LYS A 18 -6.44 -2.25 -17.05
N LEU A 19 -6.06 -2.69 -15.85
CA LEU A 19 -6.96 -2.79 -14.71
C LEU A 19 -7.37 -1.41 -14.19
N GLU A 20 -6.41 -0.48 -14.07
CA GLU A 20 -6.68 0.92 -13.70
C GLU A 20 -7.70 1.57 -14.65
N LYS A 21 -7.50 1.42 -15.97
CA LYS A 21 -8.43 1.93 -16.99
C LYS A 21 -9.82 1.30 -16.91
N LYS A 22 -9.90 0.00 -16.60
CA LYS A 22 -11.18 -0.71 -16.49
C LYS A 22 -11.97 -0.26 -15.26
N LEU A 23 -11.28 -0.01 -14.15
CA LEU A 23 -11.91 0.32 -12.87
C LEU A 23 -12.10 1.82 -12.65
N ASP A 24 -11.45 2.65 -13.47
CA ASP A 24 -11.32 4.10 -13.24
C ASP A 24 -10.75 4.41 -11.84
N LYS A 25 -9.67 3.67 -11.49
CA LYS A 25 -8.95 3.79 -10.22
C LYS A 25 -7.45 3.72 -10.44
N ARG A 26 -6.68 4.30 -9.52
CA ARG A 26 -5.22 4.12 -9.42
C ARG A 26 -4.93 2.91 -8.54
N ILE A 27 -3.94 2.10 -8.92
CA ILE A 27 -3.61 0.86 -8.22
C ILE A 27 -2.16 0.92 -7.73
N LEU A 28 -1.97 0.64 -6.44
CA LEU A 28 -0.66 0.48 -5.81
C LEU A 28 -0.28 -1.00 -5.84
N ALA A 29 0.80 -1.33 -6.54
CA ALA A 29 1.36 -2.67 -6.56
C ALA A 29 2.56 -2.74 -5.61
N MET A 30 2.50 -3.63 -4.63
CA MET A 30 3.55 -3.86 -3.63
C MET A 30 3.95 -5.34 -3.67
N TYR A 31 5.24 -5.64 -3.49
CA TYR A 31 5.67 -7.03 -3.28
C TYR A 31 5.28 -7.46 -1.86
N PRO A 32 4.61 -8.61 -1.69
CA PRO A 32 4.21 -9.09 -0.37
C PRO A 32 5.40 -9.74 0.35
N ASP A 33 6.26 -8.94 0.98
CA ASP A 33 7.18 -9.43 2.03
C ASP A 33 6.57 -9.22 3.43
N PHE A 34 5.29 -8.86 3.49
CA PHE A 34 4.61 -8.50 4.71
C PHE A 34 3.12 -8.85 4.63
N VAL A 35 2.57 -9.30 5.75
CA VAL A 35 1.15 -9.64 5.90
C VAL A 35 0.46 -8.45 6.56
N PRO A 36 -0.75 -8.03 6.13
CA PRO A 36 -1.50 -6.99 6.84
C PRO A 36 -1.60 -7.33 8.34
N ALA A 37 -1.25 -6.38 9.20
CA ALA A 37 -1.39 -6.55 10.64
C ALA A 37 -2.87 -6.49 11.03
N GLU A 38 -3.27 -7.29 12.02
CA GLU A 38 -4.51 -7.00 12.74
C GLU A 38 -4.27 -5.76 13.61
N ILE A 39 -5.11 -4.74 13.45
CA ILE A 39 -4.98 -3.45 14.13
C ILE A 39 -6.24 -3.23 14.97
N SER A 40 -6.07 -2.83 16.22
CA SER A 40 -7.16 -2.39 17.10
C SER A 40 -7.65 -0.98 16.76
N ASN A 41 -8.81 -0.59 17.30
CA ASN A 41 -9.35 0.76 17.07
C ASN A 41 -8.46 1.87 17.63
N ASP A 42 -7.77 1.62 18.75
CA ASP A 42 -6.90 2.60 19.40
C ASP A 42 -5.64 2.83 18.56
N GLU A 43 -5.01 1.75 18.08
CA GLU A 43 -3.86 1.81 17.16
C GLU A 43 -4.23 2.49 15.83
N LEU A 44 -5.44 2.24 15.32
CA LEU A 44 -5.93 2.91 14.11
C LEU A 44 -6.04 4.43 14.31
N GLN A 45 -6.49 4.90 15.47
CA GLN A 45 -6.57 6.33 15.77
C GLN A 45 -5.18 6.98 15.85
N GLU A 46 -4.19 6.29 16.42
CA GLU A 46 -2.81 6.77 16.47
C GLU A 46 -2.21 6.89 15.06
N ILE A 47 -2.44 5.89 14.20
CA ILE A 47 -2.00 5.90 12.81
C ILE A 47 -2.63 7.07 12.06
N GLN A 48 -3.96 7.24 12.16
CA GLN A 48 -4.68 8.31 11.47
C GLN A 48 -4.23 9.71 11.89
N LYS A 49 -3.94 9.90 13.18
CA LYS A 49 -3.41 11.17 13.67
C LYS A 49 -2.07 11.48 13.02
N LEU A 50 -1.19 10.49 12.92
CA LEU A 50 0.12 10.64 12.31
C LEU A 50 0.05 10.86 10.79
N GLU A 51 -0.86 10.17 10.10
CA GLU A 51 -1.15 10.38 8.68
C GLU A 51 -1.51 11.84 8.39
N GLN A 52 -2.35 12.44 9.23
CA GLN A 52 -2.74 13.85 9.11
C GLN A 52 -1.57 14.81 9.36
N GLU A 53 -0.76 14.55 10.38
CA GLU A 53 0.39 15.39 10.72
C GLU A 53 1.46 15.37 9.61
N LEU A 54 1.66 14.22 8.97
CA LEU A 54 2.69 14.02 7.94
C LEU A 54 2.18 14.20 6.50
N ASN A 55 0.87 14.30 6.30
CA ASN A 55 0.21 14.34 4.99
C ASN A 55 0.61 13.16 4.09
N VAL A 56 0.52 11.95 4.64
CA VAL A 56 0.81 10.67 3.95
C VAL A 56 -0.21 9.61 4.35
N ASP A 57 -0.34 8.56 3.55
CA ASP A 57 -1.04 7.33 3.93
C ASP A 57 -0.05 6.33 4.55
N LEU A 58 -0.40 5.74 5.69
CA LEU A 58 0.38 4.75 6.42
C LEU A 58 -0.32 3.38 6.36
N VAL A 59 0.46 2.32 6.14
CA VAL A 59 -0.06 0.94 6.11
C VAL A 59 0.68 0.13 7.16
N ALA A 60 -0.04 -0.39 8.15
CA ALA A 60 0.54 -1.28 9.15
C ALA A 60 0.64 -2.70 8.59
N VAL A 61 1.84 -3.27 8.69
CA VAL A 61 2.15 -4.58 8.15
C VAL A 61 3.03 -5.35 9.13
N VAL A 62 2.88 -6.67 9.17
CA VAL A 62 3.75 -7.59 9.90
C VAL A 62 4.84 -8.04 8.95
N SER A 63 6.08 -7.67 9.23
CA SER A 63 7.27 -8.22 8.56
C SER A 63 7.54 -9.64 9.05
N HIS A 64 7.87 -10.56 8.14
CA HIS A 64 8.47 -11.85 8.49
C HIS A 64 9.90 -11.70 9.02
#